data_AF-M9UC61-F1
#
_entry.id   AF-M9UC61-F1
#
_cell.length_a   1.000
_cell.length_b   1.000
_cell.length_c   1.000
_cell.angle_alpha   90.00
_cell.angle_beta   90.00
_cell.angle_gamma   90.00
#
_symmetry.space_group_name_H-M   'P 1'
#
loop_
_entity.id
_entity.type
_entity.pdbx_description
1 polymer ?
#
loop_
_entity_poly.entity_id
_entity_poly.type
_entity_poly.pdbx_seq_one_letter_code
_entity_poly.pdbx_strand_id
1 'polypeptide(L)'
;MVAYRQDYDKLPIGFHLGTYRGNPLGLAAGLAALEFIEKYDILSRVQRLGNKIIKELSTVKNSHMGDIRGLGFMIGIELVKDGKNPWSEGAKKVIEEALKRGLLVYLNKGFKGGESPLP
;
A
#
# COMPACT_ATOMS: atom_id res chain seq x y z
N MET A 1 0.86 -31.62 4.09
CA MET A 1 0.41 -31.81 2.70
C MET A 1 0.38 -30.44 2.04
N VAL A 2 1.31 -30.13 1.15
CA VAL A 2 1.28 -28.88 0.38
C VAL A 2 0.34 -29.13 -0.79
N ALA A 3 -0.85 -28.53 -0.75
CA ALA A 3 -1.72 -28.50 -1.91
C ALA A 3 -1.07 -27.54 -2.93
N TYR A 4 -0.59 -28.07 -4.05
CA TYR A 4 -0.11 -27.26 -5.16
C TYR A 4 -0.86 -27.66 -6.43
N ARG A 5 -1.16 -26.65 -7.23
CA ARG A 5 -1.86 -26.77 -8.51
C ARG A 5 -0.88 -27.18 -9.60
N GLN A 6 -1.02 -28.40 -10.10
CA GLN A 6 -0.08 -28.99 -11.06
C GLN A 6 0.03 -28.20 -12.36
N ASP A 7 -1.03 -27.47 -12.72
CA ASP A 7 -1.07 -26.58 -13.88
C ASP A 7 -0.18 -25.31 -13.74
N TYR A 8 0.37 -25.04 -12.55
CA TYR A 8 1.31 -23.94 -12.32
C TYR A 8 2.78 -24.34 -12.47
N ASP A 9 3.10 -25.63 -12.58
CA ASP A 9 4.48 -26.11 -12.79
C ASP A 9 4.82 -26.18 -14.28
N LYS A 10 4.83 -25.01 -14.91
CA LYS A 10 5.18 -24.84 -16.33
C LYS A 10 6.62 -24.37 -16.53
N LEU A 11 7.36 -24.18 -15.44
CA LEU A 11 8.63 -23.50 -15.46
C LEU A 11 9.79 -24.49 -15.52
N PRO A 12 10.91 -24.15 -16.19
CA PRO A 12 12.07 -25.02 -16.26
C PRO A 12 12.62 -25.36 -14.87
N ILE A 13 13.24 -26.53 -14.77
CA ILE A 13 13.93 -26.96 -13.54
C ILE A 13 14.90 -25.86 -13.11
N GLY A 14 14.77 -25.44 -11.85
CA GLY A 14 15.65 -24.45 -11.25
C GLY A 14 15.26 -22.99 -11.49
N PHE A 15 14.18 -22.70 -12.22
CA PHE A 15 13.74 -21.31 -12.50
C PHE A 15 13.48 -20.48 -11.22
N HIS A 16 13.03 -21.13 -10.14
CA HIS A 16 12.77 -20.48 -8.87
C HIS A 16 13.97 -20.45 -7.91
N LEU A 17 15.13 -20.99 -8.31
CA LEU A 17 16.31 -21.02 -7.45
C LEU A 17 16.81 -19.59 -7.19
N GLY A 18 17.22 -19.36 -5.96
CA GLY A 18 17.85 -18.11 -5.55
C GLY A 18 18.42 -18.28 -4.16
N THR A 19 19.68 -17.89 -3.98
CA THR A 19 20.51 -18.19 -2.79
C THR A 19 19.85 -17.80 -1.46
N TYR A 20 19.05 -16.72 -1.45
CA TYR A 20 18.40 -16.19 -0.25
C TYR A 20 16.87 -16.36 -0.22
N ARG A 21 16.28 -16.98 -1.25
CA ARG A 21 14.83 -17.22 -1.29
C ARG A 21 14.45 -18.24 -0.23
N GLY A 22 13.38 -17.95 0.52
CA GLY A 22 12.90 -18.88 1.55
C GLY A 22 13.92 -19.17 2.65
N ASN A 23 14.81 -18.21 2.97
CA ASN A 23 15.77 -18.42 4.05
C ASN A 23 15.03 -18.68 5.39
N PRO A 24 15.55 -19.55 6.28
CA PRO A 24 14.83 -19.99 7.47
C PRO A 24 14.40 -18.85 8.40
N LEU A 25 15.21 -17.80 8.52
CA LEU A 25 14.90 -16.63 9.34
C LEU A 25 13.70 -15.86 8.78
N GLY A 26 13.67 -15.62 7.47
CA GLY A 26 12.56 -14.98 6.78
C GLY A 26 11.27 -15.80 6.87
N LEU A 27 11.37 -17.13 6.77
CA LEU A 27 10.22 -18.03 6.95
C LEU A 27 9.66 -17.98 8.38
N ALA A 28 10.54 -18.03 9.39
CA ALA A 28 10.13 -17.92 10.79
C ALA A 28 9.47 -16.56 11.10
N ALA A 29 10.04 -15.47 10.59
CA ALA A 29 9.48 -14.13 10.75
C ALA A 29 8.12 -13.99 10.02
N GLY A 30 8.00 -14.55 8.82
CA GLY A 30 6.76 -14.55 8.05
C GLY A 30 5.65 -15.33 8.75
N LEU A 31 5.96 -16.53 9.28
CA LEU A 31 5.01 -17.33 10.06
C LEU A 31 4.53 -16.55 11.30
N ALA A 32 5.47 -16.00 12.07
CA ALA A 32 5.13 -15.21 13.26
C ALA A 32 4.26 -13.98 12.92
N ALA A 33 4.49 -13.33 11.78
CA ALA A 33 3.67 -12.22 11.32
C ALA A 33 2.24 -12.65 10.97
N LEU A 34 2.07 -13.81 10.30
CA LEU A 34 0.75 -14.37 9.99
C LEU A 34 0.00 -14.76 11.27
N GLU A 35 0.65 -15.46 12.19
CA GLU A 35 0.07 -15.82 13.49
C GLU A 35 -0.35 -14.58 14.28
N PHE A 36 0.44 -13.51 14.23
CA PHE A 36 0.10 -12.24 14.88
C PHE A 36 -1.14 -11.59 14.23
N ILE A 37 -1.23 -11.59 12.90
CA ILE A 37 -2.38 -11.03 12.18
C ILE A 37 -3.67 -11.75 12.60
N GLU A 38 -3.64 -13.09 12.66
CA GLU A 38 -4.78 -13.91 13.06
C GLU A 38 -5.12 -13.74 14.54
N LYS A 39 -4.14 -13.88 15.43
CA LYS A 39 -4.33 -13.84 16.89
C LYS A 39 -4.93 -12.53 17.39
N TYR A 40 -4.57 -11.41 16.76
CA TYR A 40 -4.99 -10.07 17.19
C TYR A 40 -6.05 -9.43 16.29
N ASP A 41 -6.62 -10.18 15.35
CA ASP A 41 -7.63 -9.72 14.40
C ASP A 41 -7.25 -8.36 13.75
N ILE A 42 -6.00 -8.32 13.25
CA ILE A 42 -5.39 -7.08 12.76
C ILE A 42 -6.17 -6.51 11.57
N LEU A 43 -6.73 -7.38 10.71
CA LEU A 43 -7.47 -6.95 9.52
C LEU A 43 -8.72 -6.13 9.89
N SER A 44 -9.52 -6.59 10.85
CA SER A 44 -10.70 -5.86 11.31
C SER A 44 -10.33 -4.52 11.97
N ARG A 45 -9.23 -4.50 12.73
CA ARG A 45 -8.69 -3.25 13.30
C ARG A 45 -8.27 -2.27 12.21
N VAL A 46 -7.54 -2.74 11.20
CA VAL A 46 -7.07 -1.93 10.07
C VAL A 46 -8.25 -1.36 9.28
N GLN A 47 -9.29 -2.16 9.02
CA GLN A 47 -10.49 -1.71 8.32
C GLN A 47 -11.22 -0.61 9.11
N ARG A 48 -11.46 -0.85 10.41
CA ARG A 48 -12.16 0.13 11.27
C ARG A 48 -11.41 1.45 11.36
N LEU A 49 -10.10 1.40 11.62
CA LEU A 49 -9.29 2.61 11.78
C LEU A 49 -9.03 3.31 10.45
N GLY A 50 -8.83 2.56 9.36
CA GLY A 50 -8.72 3.12 8.01
C GLY A 50 -9.96 3.90 7.62
N ASN A 51 -11.16 3.33 7.83
CA ASN A 51 -12.42 4.01 7.56
C ASN A 51 -12.59 5.28 8.41
N LYS A 52 -12.11 5.25 9.67
CA LYS A 52 -12.11 6.44 10.53
C LYS A 52 -11.21 7.54 9.95
N ILE A 53 -10.00 7.21 9.52
CA ILE A 53 -9.07 8.18 8.91
C ILE A 53 -9.68 8.79 7.64
N ILE A 54 -10.22 7.97 6.74
CA ILE A 54 -10.86 8.46 5.51
C ILE A 54 -12.01 9.41 5.87
N LYS A 55 -12.88 9.02 6.80
CA LYS A 55 -14.00 9.86 7.26
C LYS A 55 -13.53 11.21 7.80
N GLU A 56 -12.48 11.22 8.63
CA GLU A 56 -11.93 12.46 9.19
C GLU A 56 -11.32 13.35 8.10
N LEU A 57 -10.55 12.77 7.17
CA LEU A 57 -9.98 13.51 6.04
C LEU A 57 -11.06 14.09 5.12
N SER A 58 -12.17 13.38 4.91
CA SER A 58 -13.30 13.88 4.11
C SER A 58 -14.01 15.09 4.74
N THR A 59 -13.80 15.37 6.03
CA THR A 59 -14.34 16.60 6.65
C THR A 59 -13.52 17.85 6.32
N VAL A 60 -12.30 17.68 5.83
CA VAL A 60 -11.41 18.79 5.46
C VAL A 60 -11.87 19.39 4.14
N LYS A 61 -12.38 20.63 4.18
CA LYS A 61 -12.76 21.38 2.98
C LYS A 61 -11.58 22.17 2.45
N ASN A 62 -10.98 21.69 1.35
CA ASN A 62 -9.89 22.37 0.67
C ASN A 62 -10.04 22.19 -0.85
N SER A 63 -10.02 23.28 -1.61
CA SER A 63 -10.14 23.26 -3.08
C SER A 63 -9.00 22.53 -3.79
N HIS A 64 -7.88 22.32 -3.09
CA HIS A 64 -6.74 21.56 -3.58
C HIS A 64 -6.82 20.06 -3.25
N MET A 65 -7.79 19.61 -2.45
CA MET A 65 -8.03 18.19 -2.21
C MET A 65 -9.07 17.68 -3.20
N GLY A 66 -8.64 16.84 -4.14
CA GLY A 66 -9.48 16.30 -5.20
C GLY A 66 -10.27 15.09 -4.73
N ASP A 67 -9.55 13.98 -4.50
CA ASP A 67 -10.13 12.69 -4.12
C ASP A 67 -9.40 12.08 -2.92
N ILE A 68 -10.13 11.33 -2.09
CA ILE A 68 -9.58 10.57 -0.96
C ILE A 68 -10.04 9.13 -1.15
N ARG A 69 -9.07 8.22 -1.32
CA ARG A 69 -9.35 6.81 -1.59
C ARG A 69 -8.40 5.90 -0.84
N GLY A 70 -8.85 4.70 -0.52
CA GLY A 70 -8.00 3.73 0.15
C GLY A 70 -8.73 2.50 0.64
N LEU A 71 -7.96 1.52 1.08
CA LEU A 71 -8.44 0.30 1.72
C LEU A 71 -7.59 0.03 2.96
N GLY A 72 -8.21 0.01 4.14
CA GLY A 72 -7.48 -0.09 5.40
C GLY A 72 -6.54 1.11 5.59
N PHE A 73 -5.26 0.85 5.86
CA PHE A 73 -4.24 1.90 6.01
C PHE A 73 -3.54 2.29 4.70
N MET A 74 -3.86 1.64 3.59
CA MET A 74 -3.40 2.07 2.28
C MET A 74 -4.31 3.19 1.77
N ILE A 75 -4.04 4.42 2.21
CA ILE A 75 -4.85 5.61 1.93
C ILE A 75 -4.05 6.61 1.10
N GLY A 76 -4.66 7.13 0.05
CA GLY A 76 -4.11 8.18 -0.80
C GLY A 76 -5.03 9.40 -0.85
N ILE A 77 -4.42 10.57 -0.84
CA ILE A 77 -5.09 11.87 -1.04
C ILE A 77 -4.57 12.44 -2.35
N GLU A 78 -5.46 12.67 -3.30
CA GLU A 78 -5.13 13.34 -4.55
C GLU A 78 -5.18 14.85 -4.34
N LEU A 79 -4.07 15.53 -4.66
CA LEU A 79 -4.00 16.99 -4.66
C LEU A 79 -4.08 17.54 -6.07
N VAL A 80 -4.92 18.56 -6.24
CA VAL A 80 -5.24 19.17 -7.52
C VAL A 80 -5.04 20.69 -7.52
N LYS A 81 -4.76 21.24 -8.70
CA LYS A 81 -4.75 22.65 -9.03
C LYS A 81 -5.97 22.93 -9.88
N ASP A 82 -6.61 24.06 -9.64
CA ASP A 82 -7.79 24.51 -10.40
C ASP A 82 -8.92 23.46 -10.41
N GLY A 83 -9.02 22.68 -9.33
CA GLY A 83 -10.04 21.66 -9.10
C GLY A 83 -9.90 20.35 -9.90
N LYS A 84 -8.97 20.25 -10.86
CA LYS A 84 -8.87 19.04 -11.73
C LYS A 84 -7.45 18.60 -12.10
N ASN A 85 -6.46 19.50 -12.09
CA ASN A 85 -5.13 19.17 -12.59
C ASN A 85 -4.24 18.62 -11.48
N PRO A 86 -3.53 17.47 -11.64
CA PRO A 86 -2.65 16.96 -10.59
C PRO A 86 -1.61 17.99 -10.13
N TRP A 87 -1.50 18.20 -8.82
CA TRP A 87 -0.66 19.25 -8.23
C TRP A 87 0.52 18.68 -7.44
N SER A 88 1.54 18.24 -8.18
CA SER A 88 2.75 17.64 -7.61
C SER A 88 3.55 18.59 -6.70
N GLU A 89 3.56 19.89 -7.01
CA GLU A 89 4.27 20.88 -6.19
C GLU A 89 3.60 21.06 -4.82
N GLY A 90 2.27 21.11 -4.78
CA GLY A 90 1.52 21.19 -3.52
C GLY A 90 1.71 19.95 -2.65
N ALA A 91 1.74 18.77 -3.27
CA ALA A 91 2.02 17.53 -2.55
C ALA A 91 3.41 17.52 -1.88
N LYS A 92 4.43 18.08 -2.54
CA LYS A 92 5.76 18.25 -1.91
C LYS A 92 5.70 19.18 -0.70
N LYS A 93 5.01 20.33 -0.83
CA LYS A 93 4.83 21.27 0.30
C LYS A 93 4.12 20.63 1.48
N VAL A 94 3.08 19.82 1.21
CA VAL A 94 2.37 19.06 2.26
C VAL A 94 3.29 18.05 2.94
N ILE A 95 4.11 17.32 2.18
CA ILE A 95 5.06 16.35 2.73
C ILE A 95 6.12 17.04 3.60
N GLU A 96 6.68 18.15 3.14
CA GLU A 96 7.65 18.94 3.90
C GLU A 96 7.04 19.47 5.20
N GLU A 97 5.82 19.99 5.15
CA GLU A 97 5.11 20.50 6.33
C GLU A 97 4.71 19.38 7.30
N ALA A 98 4.26 18.23 6.78
CA ALA A 98 3.97 17.05 7.58
C ALA A 98 5.23 16.56 8.31
N LEU A 99 6.37 16.51 7.62
CA LEU A 99 7.65 16.11 8.21
C LEU A 99 8.08 17.07 9.33
N LYS A 100 7.95 18.39 9.13
CA LYS A 100 8.23 19.39 10.18
C LYS A 100 7.36 19.19 11.43
N ARG A 101 6.16 18.63 11.25
CA ARG A 101 5.22 18.31 12.34
C ARG A 101 5.37 16.87 12.87
N GLY A 102 6.37 16.13 12.42
CA GLY A 102 6.67 14.77 12.88
C GLY A 102 5.87 13.66 12.18
N LEU A 103 5.25 13.95 11.03
CA LEU A 103 4.50 12.98 10.24
C LEU A 103 5.23 12.65 8.93
N LEU A 104 5.61 11.38 8.76
CA LEU A 104 6.18 10.88 7.51
C LEU A 104 5.05 10.52 6.54
N VAL A 105 5.11 11.09 5.35
CA VAL A 105 4.17 10.82 4.24
C VAL A 105 4.96 10.70 2.94
N TYR A 106 4.51 9.80 2.08
CA TYR A 106 5.18 9.53 0.81
C TYR A 106 4.39 10.09 -0.36
N LEU A 107 5.12 10.65 -1.33
CA LEU A 107 4.53 11.01 -2.61
C LEU A 107 4.44 9.75 -3.48
N ASN A 108 3.23 9.36 -3.84
CA ASN A 108 3.04 8.43 -4.95
C ASN A 108 2.76 9.23 -6.21
N LYS A 109 3.72 9.25 -7.15
CA LYS A 109 3.41 9.63 -8.53
C LYS A 109 2.64 8.45 -9.11
N GLY A 110 1.31 8.54 -9.12
CA GLY A 110 0.43 7.46 -9.55
C GLY A 110 1.02 6.72 -10.75
N PHE A 111 1.01 5.40 -10.69
CA PHE A 111 1.39 4.55 -11.80
C PHE A 111 0.51 4.95 -12.98
N LYS A 112 1.05 5.68 -13.97
CA LYS A 112 0.41 5.75 -15.28
C LYS A 112 0.42 4.30 -15.74
N GLY A 113 -0.75 3.67 -15.84
CA GLY A 113 -0.89 2.28 -16.27
C GLY A 113 -0.05 2.05 -17.51
N GLY A 114 1.17 1.56 -17.32
CA GLY A 114 1.88 0.80 -18.31
C GLY A 114 1.17 -0.54 -18.32
N GLU A 115 0.76 -0.94 -19.51
CA GLU A 115 0.21 -2.26 -19.80
C GLU A 115 0.89 -3.32 -18.95
N SER A 116 0.09 -4.23 -18.38
CA SER A 116 0.58 -5.43 -17.72
C SER A 116 1.70 -6.04 -18.58
N PRO A 117 2.93 -6.22 -18.06
CA PRO A 117 3.98 -6.93 -18.79
C PRO A 117 3.75 -8.44 -18.80
N LEU A 118 2.57 -8.92 -18.38
CA LEU A 118 2.18 -10.31 -18.51
C LEU A 118 1.19 -10.45 -19.68
N PRO A 119 1.42 -11.40 -20.60
CA PRO A 119 0.53 -11.70 -21.72
C PRO A 119 -0.86 -12.16 -21.27
#